data_AF-A0A3A4UIN1-F1
#
_entry.id   AF-A0A3A4UIN1-F1
#
_cell.length_a   1.000
_cell.length_b   1.000
_cell.length_c   1.000
_cell.angle_alpha   90.00
_cell.angle_beta   90.00
_cell.angle_gamma   90.00
#
_symmetry.space_group_name_H-M   'P 1'
#
loop_
_entity.id
_entity.type
_entity.pdbx_description
1 polymer ?
#
loop_
_entity_poly.entity_id
_entity_poly.type
_entity_poly.pdbx_seq_one_letter_code
_entity_poly.pdbx_strand_id
1 'polypeptide(L)'
;MKYSFERVQDPALGSAFRPDFEYIETIDVINDYTVRLTLNRPYSDFLPAVLAFRGGYILCEQAVNDLGEEWSIKPIGTGAYMVESYVDNEEHVFVANPDYFRGKLAIDKVVFKTIPEENVQVMAMVNGDVDYAIIRSAEAFNLLKEQGLNCTATPVYGRFAATVNILRPGVDDKRVRQALAYAINRQEFLDTILSGMGSLEGIWSVIPSGMYGYYPDVQTYEYDVAKAEALLTEAGHAGGKGLPALYSLTRPAYVPISETLQGYWGRLGVDLRIDQQDGAALTNKWKAGDYDFYLLGPTRPSVDQMLLYIYSTNAPYWLHGLRRDDRGPEG
;
A
#
# COMPACT_ATOMS: atom_id res chain seq x y z
N MET A 1 24.81 10.95 4.02
CA MET A 1 23.58 11.61 3.49
C MET A 1 23.68 11.87 2.00
N LYS A 2 24.67 12.65 1.52
CA LYS A 2 24.82 12.96 0.09
C LYS A 2 24.75 11.72 -0.81
N TYR A 3 25.62 10.74 -0.57
CA TYR A 3 25.59 9.46 -1.27
C TYR A 3 24.19 8.82 -1.31
N SER A 4 23.49 8.76 -0.17
CA SER A 4 22.19 8.12 -0.06
C SER A 4 21.13 8.78 -0.97
N PHE A 5 21.16 10.11 -1.07
CA PHE A 5 20.18 10.86 -1.85
C PHE A 5 20.53 10.87 -3.33
N GLU A 6 21.80 11.05 -3.68
CA GLU A 6 22.28 10.92 -5.07
C GLU A 6 22.00 9.52 -5.63
N ARG A 7 22.17 8.49 -4.79
CA ARG A 7 21.82 7.11 -5.14
C ARG A 7 20.34 6.95 -5.50
N VAL A 8 19.42 7.60 -4.78
CA VAL A 8 17.99 7.57 -5.11
C VAL A 8 17.69 8.35 -6.40
N GLN A 9 18.43 9.43 -6.66
CA GLN A 9 18.31 10.23 -7.88
C GLN A 9 18.85 9.52 -9.13
N ASP A 10 19.78 8.58 -8.97
CA ASP A 10 20.40 7.83 -10.07
C ASP A 10 19.35 7.05 -10.89
N PRO A 11 19.17 7.39 -12.19
CA PRO A 11 18.29 6.66 -13.08
C PRO A 11 18.59 5.16 -13.17
N ALA A 12 19.87 4.77 -13.08
CA ALA A 12 20.30 3.39 -13.23
C ALA A 12 19.83 2.50 -12.07
N LEU A 13 19.61 3.07 -10.88
CA LEU A 13 19.04 2.34 -9.76
C LEU A 13 17.57 1.96 -10.01
N GLY A 14 16.85 2.72 -10.84
CA GLY A 14 15.41 2.51 -11.05
C GLY A 14 14.58 2.69 -9.77
N SER A 15 15.07 3.49 -8.81
CA SER A 15 14.48 3.62 -7.48
C SER A 15 13.03 4.03 -7.52
N ALA A 16 12.22 3.31 -6.75
CA ALA A 16 10.83 3.60 -6.50
C ALA A 16 10.59 4.81 -5.57
N PHE A 17 11.52 5.74 -5.43
CA PHE A 17 11.28 7.03 -4.74
C PHE A 17 11.88 8.22 -5.51
N ARG A 18 12.49 7.98 -6.68
CA ARG A 18 13.25 9.00 -7.41
C ARG A 18 12.52 10.33 -7.63
N PRO A 19 11.25 10.41 -8.09
CA PRO A 19 10.62 11.69 -8.38
C PRO A 19 10.39 12.57 -7.15
N ASP A 20 10.33 12.01 -5.93
CA ASP A 20 10.32 12.81 -4.71
C ASP A 20 11.68 13.50 -4.46
N PHE A 21 12.76 12.95 -5.02
CA PHE A 21 14.13 13.45 -4.91
C PHE A 21 14.55 14.33 -6.10
N GLU A 22 13.80 14.35 -7.20
CA GLU A 22 14.08 15.23 -8.36
C GLU A 22 13.89 16.72 -8.04
N TYR A 23 13.24 17.04 -6.91
CA TYR A 23 13.17 18.42 -6.41
C TYR A 23 14.49 18.92 -5.82
N ILE A 24 15.40 18.03 -5.44
CA ILE A 24 16.72 18.40 -4.92
C ILE A 24 17.63 18.74 -6.11
N GLU A 25 17.93 20.03 -6.26
CA GLU A 25 18.83 20.54 -7.30
C GLU A 25 20.30 20.34 -6.93
N THR A 26 20.68 20.69 -5.69
CA THR A 26 22.06 20.49 -5.20
C THR A 26 22.09 19.89 -3.80
N ILE A 27 23.12 19.08 -3.55
CA ILE A 27 23.46 18.53 -2.24
C ILE A 27 24.89 18.95 -1.90
N ASP A 28 25.00 20.03 -1.13
CA ASP A 28 26.28 20.63 -0.75
C ASP A 28 26.69 20.13 0.63
N VAL A 29 27.84 19.45 0.72
CA VAL A 29 28.46 19.08 1.99
C VAL A 29 29.25 20.30 2.47
N ILE A 30 28.72 21.01 3.45
CA ILE A 30 29.36 22.21 3.99
C ILE A 30 30.47 21.80 4.98
N ASN A 31 30.23 20.75 5.76
CA ASN A 31 31.20 20.06 6.63
C ASN A 31 30.63 18.70 7.07
N ASP A 32 31.39 17.96 7.88
CA ASP A 32 31.05 16.61 8.36
C ASP A 32 29.67 16.48 9.03
N TYR A 33 29.15 17.57 9.61
CA TYR A 33 27.88 17.59 10.34
C TYR A 33 26.83 18.54 9.73
N THR A 34 27.10 19.10 8.55
CA THR A 34 26.22 20.08 7.90
C THR A 34 26.09 19.80 6.41
N VAL A 35 24.88 19.47 5.98
CA VAL A 35 24.50 19.33 4.56
C VAL A 35 23.47 20.40 4.22
N ARG A 36 23.66 21.08 3.09
CA ARG A 36 22.68 22.00 2.52
C ARG A 36 22.03 21.34 1.32
N LEU A 37 20.71 21.34 1.30
CA LEU A 37 19.89 20.87 0.20
C LEU A 37 19.27 22.10 -0.46
N THR A 38 19.54 22.31 -1.75
CA THR A 38 18.89 23.36 -2.55
C THR A 38 17.80 22.71 -3.36
N LEU A 39 16.57 23.24 -3.29
CA LEU A 39 15.45 22.74 -4.06
C LEU A 39 15.22 23.62 -5.28
N ASN A 40 14.89 23.02 -6.43
CA ASN A 40 14.60 23.76 -7.67
C ASN A 40 13.27 24.54 -7.61
N ARG A 41 12.43 24.26 -6.62
CA ARG A 41 11.19 24.99 -6.31
C ARG A 41 10.80 24.77 -4.85
N PRO A 42 9.94 25.63 -4.27
CA PRO A 42 9.31 25.35 -2.99
C PRO A 42 8.55 24.01 -3.02
N TYR A 43 8.84 23.13 -2.06
CA TYR A 43 8.17 21.83 -1.90
C TYR A 43 7.79 21.63 -0.43
N SER A 44 6.52 21.87 -0.09
CA SER A 44 6.02 21.82 1.29
C SER A 44 6.13 20.43 1.92
N ASP A 45 6.07 19.39 1.08
CA ASP A 45 6.10 17.99 1.51
C ASP A 45 7.51 17.42 1.59
N PHE A 46 8.54 18.24 1.38
CA PHE A 46 9.93 17.78 1.38
C PHE A 46 10.30 17.01 2.67
N LEU A 47 9.93 17.55 3.84
CA LEU A 47 10.21 16.87 5.11
C LEU A 47 9.49 15.52 5.23
N PRO A 48 8.14 15.44 5.12
CA PRO A 48 7.42 14.18 5.30
C PRO A 48 7.62 13.17 4.15
N ALA A 49 7.82 13.60 2.91
CA ALA A 49 7.93 12.71 1.75
C ALA A 49 9.37 12.26 1.46
N VAL A 50 10.36 13.12 1.74
CA VAL A 50 11.77 12.84 1.44
C VAL A 50 12.52 12.44 2.70
N LEU A 51 12.60 13.33 3.70
CA LEU A 51 13.46 13.11 4.87
C LEU A 51 12.90 12.10 5.89
N ALA A 52 11.59 12.09 6.09
CA ALA A 52 10.92 11.27 7.11
C ALA A 52 10.25 10.01 6.53
N PHE A 53 10.62 9.60 5.33
CA PHE A 53 10.05 8.43 4.66
C PHE A 53 11.12 7.47 4.12
N ARG A 54 10.68 6.36 3.54
CA ARG A 54 11.54 5.22 3.16
C ARG A 54 12.69 5.59 2.22
N GLY A 55 12.45 6.52 1.29
CA GLY A 55 13.50 7.00 0.38
C GLY A 55 14.61 7.78 1.09
N GLY A 56 14.34 8.39 2.25
CA GLY A 56 15.25 9.24 3.00
C GLY A 56 16.20 8.52 3.94
N TYR A 57 16.18 7.18 3.98
CA TYR A 57 17.07 6.42 4.85
C TYR A 57 18.54 6.68 4.50
N ILE A 58 19.34 6.96 5.54
CA ILE A 58 20.76 7.26 5.39
C ILE A 58 21.55 5.96 5.36
N LEU A 59 22.29 5.76 4.27
CA LEU A 59 23.06 4.56 4.00
C LEU A 59 24.55 4.78 4.31
N CYS A 60 25.23 3.72 4.72
CA CYS A 60 26.69 3.66 4.77
C CYS A 60 27.22 3.41 3.35
N GLU A 61 27.79 4.45 2.72
CA GLU A 61 28.36 4.37 1.36
C GLU A 61 29.36 3.24 1.19
N GLN A 62 30.30 3.14 2.14
CA GLN A 62 31.32 2.09 2.12
C GLN A 62 30.68 0.70 2.13
N ALA A 63 29.71 0.44 3.01
CA ALA A 63 29.07 -0.87 3.07
C ALA A 63 28.29 -1.22 1.80
N VAL A 64 27.60 -0.25 1.19
CA VAL A 64 26.88 -0.49 -0.08
C VAL A 64 27.88 -0.84 -1.19
N ASN A 65 29.00 -0.12 -1.27
CA ASN A 65 30.00 -0.34 -2.32
C ASN A 65 30.79 -1.64 -2.11
N ASP A 66 31.18 -1.95 -0.87
CA ASP A 66 31.99 -3.13 -0.54
C ASP A 66 31.18 -4.44 -0.65
N LEU A 67 29.90 -4.43 -0.25
CA LEU A 67 29.05 -5.63 -0.27
C LEU A 67 28.29 -5.83 -1.59
N GLY A 68 28.13 -4.77 -2.39
CA GLY A 68 27.37 -4.84 -3.64
C GLY A 68 25.94 -5.37 -3.44
N GLU A 69 25.56 -6.41 -4.20
CA GLU A 69 24.22 -7.02 -4.14
C GLU A 69 23.91 -7.63 -2.76
N GLU A 70 24.92 -8.15 -2.04
CA GLU A 70 24.72 -8.74 -0.72
C GLU A 70 24.24 -7.73 0.32
N TRP A 71 24.48 -6.43 0.10
CA TRP A 71 24.01 -5.37 1.00
C TRP A 71 22.49 -5.42 1.22
N SER A 72 21.73 -5.90 0.23
CA SER A 72 20.26 -6.02 0.33
C SER A 72 19.80 -6.98 1.44
N ILE A 73 20.60 -7.98 1.77
CA ILE A 73 20.32 -8.98 2.81
C ILE A 73 21.26 -8.88 4.02
N LYS A 74 22.32 -8.07 3.92
CA LYS A 74 23.27 -7.74 5.01
C LYS A 74 23.43 -6.22 5.15
N PRO A 75 22.34 -5.46 5.37
CA PRO A 75 22.42 -4.01 5.42
C PRO A 75 23.20 -3.55 6.65
N ILE A 76 24.14 -2.62 6.44
CA ILE A 76 24.85 -1.90 7.51
C ILE A 76 24.24 -0.50 7.63
N GLY A 77 23.81 -0.16 8.85
CA GLY A 77 23.19 1.12 9.16
C GLY A 77 23.42 1.56 10.60
N THR A 78 22.80 2.67 11.00
CA THR A 78 22.93 3.29 12.34
C THR A 78 21.75 2.98 13.26
N GLY A 79 20.94 1.99 12.88
CA GLY A 79 19.69 1.62 13.54
C GLY A 79 19.88 0.94 14.89
N ALA A 80 18.74 0.68 15.53
CA ALA A 80 18.65 0.03 16.83
C ALA A 80 19.11 -1.45 16.77
N TYR A 81 18.84 -2.14 15.66
CA TYR A 81 19.20 -3.53 15.47
C TYR A 81 20.10 -3.71 14.24
N MET A 82 20.94 -4.74 14.28
CA MET A 82 21.81 -5.20 13.20
C MET A 82 21.33 -6.58 12.71
N VAL A 83 21.50 -6.87 11.43
CA VAL A 83 21.18 -8.19 10.88
C VAL A 83 22.24 -9.20 11.33
N GLU A 84 21.81 -10.26 12.02
CA GLU A 84 22.64 -11.42 12.36
C GLU A 84 22.54 -12.48 11.25
N SER A 85 21.32 -12.78 10.79
CA SER A 85 21.09 -13.70 9.68
C SER A 85 19.83 -13.34 8.89
N TYR A 86 19.84 -13.73 7.61
CA TYR A 86 18.72 -13.58 6.70
C TYR A 86 18.56 -14.88 5.92
N VAL A 87 17.46 -15.59 6.15
CA VAL A 87 17.05 -16.76 5.37
C VAL A 87 15.74 -16.41 4.68
N ASP A 88 15.77 -16.32 3.35
CA ASP A 88 14.63 -15.88 2.56
C ASP A 88 13.40 -16.77 2.79
N ASN A 89 12.23 -16.15 2.93
CA ASN A 89 10.94 -16.80 3.22
C ASN A 89 10.89 -17.72 4.46
N GLU A 90 11.88 -17.66 5.35
CA GLU A 90 11.95 -18.51 6.53
C GLU A 90 12.12 -17.69 7.81
N GLU A 91 13.31 -17.11 8.01
CA GLU A 91 13.67 -16.44 9.25
C GLU A 91 14.64 -15.28 9.03
N HIS A 92 14.41 -14.17 9.74
CA HIS A 92 15.33 -13.05 9.81
C HIS A 92 15.69 -12.76 11.26
N VAL A 93 16.98 -12.77 11.56
CA VAL A 93 17.47 -12.62 12.92
C VAL A 93 18.21 -11.30 13.05
N PHE A 94 17.84 -10.55 14.09
CA PHE A 94 18.39 -9.26 14.40
C PHE A 94 18.93 -9.23 15.82
N VAL A 95 20.07 -8.58 16.02
CA VAL A 95 20.70 -8.40 17.33
C VAL A 95 20.81 -6.91 17.66
N ALA A 96 20.69 -6.57 18.93
CA ALA A 96 20.79 -5.19 19.39
C ALA A 96 22.14 -4.57 18.99
N ASN A 97 22.10 -3.34 18.45
CA ASN A 97 23.29 -2.57 18.18
C ASN A 97 23.85 -2.02 19.51
N PRO A 98 25.03 -2.48 19.99
CA PRO A 98 25.60 -2.00 21.25
C PRO A 98 25.95 -0.50 21.20
N ASP A 99 26.18 0.04 20.01
CA ASP A 99 26.56 1.43 19.77
C ASP A 99 25.37 2.30 19.32
N TYR A 100 24.13 1.86 19.59
CA TYR A 100 22.96 2.63 19.19
C TYR A 100 22.92 4.00 19.86
N PHE A 101 22.87 5.05 19.05
CA PHE A 101 23.03 6.44 19.50
C PHE A 101 21.92 6.93 20.45
N ARG A 102 20.79 6.22 20.58
CA ARG A 102 19.72 6.55 21.54
C ARG A 102 19.77 5.73 22.83
N GLY A 103 20.84 4.97 23.03
CA GLY A 103 21.08 4.18 24.24
C GLY A 103 20.74 2.69 24.08
N LYS A 104 21.02 1.94 25.14
CA LYS A 104 20.88 0.48 25.17
C LYS A 104 19.41 0.06 25.05
N LEU A 105 19.17 -0.98 24.25
CA LEU A 105 17.85 -1.59 24.08
C LEU A 105 17.54 -2.60 25.19
N ALA A 106 16.25 -2.79 25.45
CA ALA A 106 15.77 -3.78 26.42
C ALA A 106 15.72 -5.22 25.88
N ILE A 107 15.70 -5.37 24.55
CA ILE A 107 15.61 -6.66 23.86
C ILE A 107 16.93 -6.85 23.10
N ASP A 108 17.64 -7.92 23.42
CA ASP A 108 18.96 -8.19 22.83
C ASP A 108 18.88 -8.84 21.44
N LYS A 109 17.79 -9.58 21.17
CA LYS A 109 17.60 -10.34 19.94
C LYS A 109 16.13 -10.35 19.51
N VAL A 110 15.89 -10.12 18.22
CA VAL A 110 14.56 -10.17 17.60
C VAL A 110 14.62 -11.17 16.45
N VAL A 111 13.67 -12.11 16.43
CA VAL A 111 13.55 -13.11 15.38
C VAL A 111 12.22 -12.91 14.67
N PHE A 112 12.28 -12.57 13.39
CA PHE A 112 11.10 -12.54 12.52
C PHE A 112 10.97 -13.88 11.81
N LYS A 113 9.91 -14.62 12.13
CA LYS A 113 9.57 -15.87 11.46
C LYS A 113 8.54 -15.60 10.38
N THR A 114 8.76 -16.14 9.18
CA THR A 114 7.79 -16.08 8.09
C THR A 114 6.79 -17.21 8.25
N ILE A 115 5.56 -16.86 8.65
CA ILE A 115 4.44 -17.81 8.78
C ILE A 115 3.30 -17.29 7.89
N PRO A 116 3.18 -17.75 6.62
CA PRO A 116 2.23 -17.17 5.68
C PRO A 116 0.76 -17.33 6.11
N GLU A 117 0.42 -18.48 6.69
CA GLU A 117 -0.95 -18.82 7.07
C GLU A 117 -1.32 -18.23 8.42
N GLU A 118 -2.35 -17.38 8.48
CA GLU A 118 -2.76 -16.68 9.70
C GLU A 118 -3.20 -17.64 10.81
N ASN A 119 -3.89 -18.73 10.47
CA ASN A 119 -4.28 -19.76 11.45
C ASN A 119 -3.05 -20.41 12.11
N VAL A 120 -1.94 -20.55 11.38
CA VAL A 120 -0.68 -21.06 11.95
C VAL A 120 -0.04 -20.01 12.86
N GLN A 121 -0.13 -18.72 12.52
CA GLN A 121 0.32 -17.62 13.40
C GLN A 121 -0.45 -17.60 14.71
N VAL A 122 -1.78 -17.78 14.66
CA VAL A 122 -2.64 -17.86 15.85
C VAL A 122 -2.19 -19.00 16.76
N MET A 123 -2.01 -20.20 16.21
CA MET A 123 -1.55 -21.35 16.99
C MET A 123 -0.15 -21.12 17.59
N ALA A 124 0.76 -20.51 16.82
CA ALA A 124 2.10 -20.17 17.31
C ALA A 124 2.04 -19.16 18.48
N MET A 125 1.16 -18.16 18.42
CA MET A 125 0.91 -17.23 19.53
C MET A 125 0.33 -17.94 20.76
N VAL A 126 -0.66 -18.83 20.57
CA VAL A 126 -1.30 -19.59 21.67
C VAL A 126 -0.30 -20.52 22.35
N ASN A 127 0.57 -21.18 21.59
CA ASN A 127 1.60 -22.08 22.11
C ASN A 127 2.79 -21.34 22.76
N GLY A 128 2.93 -20.03 22.53
CA GLY A 128 4.09 -19.26 22.97
C GLY A 128 5.34 -19.45 22.09
N ASP A 129 5.17 -19.92 20.85
CA ASP A 129 6.26 -20.08 19.87
C ASP A 129 6.71 -18.73 19.27
N VAL A 130 5.87 -17.70 19.40
CA VAL A 130 6.11 -16.30 19.02
C VAL A 130 5.53 -15.35 20.08
N ASP A 131 6.22 -14.24 20.33
CA ASP A 131 5.80 -13.23 21.32
C ASP A 131 4.88 -12.15 20.72
N TYR A 132 4.90 -11.98 19.40
CA TYR A 132 4.17 -10.95 18.68
C TYR A 132 3.77 -11.42 17.28
N ALA A 133 2.52 -11.17 16.92
CA ALA A 133 1.99 -11.40 15.58
C ALA A 133 1.05 -10.25 15.18
N ILE A 134 1.01 -9.97 13.87
CA ILE A 134 0.04 -9.03 13.29
C ILE A 134 -1.10 -9.86 12.70
N ILE A 135 -2.26 -9.76 13.33
CA ILE A 135 -3.47 -10.47 12.95
C ILE A 135 -4.39 -9.53 12.16
N ARG A 136 -4.94 -10.03 11.07
CA ARG A 136 -5.79 -9.28 10.13
C ARG A 136 -7.25 -9.71 10.20
N SER A 137 -7.55 -10.99 10.41
CA SER A 137 -8.94 -11.42 10.55
C SER A 137 -9.49 -11.12 11.96
N ALA A 138 -10.75 -10.72 12.01
CA ALA A 138 -11.44 -10.51 13.27
C ALA A 138 -11.67 -11.82 14.03
N GLU A 139 -11.87 -12.93 13.30
CA GLU A 139 -12.01 -14.26 13.88
C GLU A 139 -10.76 -14.63 14.69
N ALA A 140 -9.57 -14.53 14.09
CA ALA A 140 -8.31 -14.78 14.77
C ALA A 140 -8.09 -13.81 15.95
N PHE A 141 -8.43 -12.52 15.78
CA PHE A 141 -8.35 -11.53 16.86
C PHE A 141 -9.21 -11.91 18.06
N ASN A 142 -10.48 -12.27 17.82
CA ASN A 142 -11.41 -12.67 18.88
C ASN A 142 -10.97 -13.97 19.54
N LEU A 143 -10.54 -14.96 18.76
CA LEU A 143 -10.01 -16.22 19.28
C LEU A 143 -8.82 -16.00 20.22
N LEU A 144 -7.82 -15.21 19.82
CA LEU A 144 -6.66 -14.92 20.67
C LEU A 144 -7.06 -14.19 21.97
N LYS A 145 -8.04 -13.28 21.88
CA LYS A 145 -8.59 -12.59 23.05
C LYS A 145 -9.33 -13.56 23.98
N GLU A 146 -10.10 -14.50 23.44
CA GLU A 146 -10.76 -15.57 24.21
C GLU A 146 -9.75 -16.51 24.88
N GLN A 147 -8.62 -16.76 24.23
CA GLN A 147 -7.48 -17.49 24.82
C GLN A 147 -6.72 -16.67 25.89
N GLY A 148 -7.14 -15.44 26.16
CA GLY A 148 -6.57 -14.59 27.22
C GLY A 148 -5.29 -13.85 26.82
N LEU A 149 -4.95 -13.79 25.52
CA LEU A 149 -3.80 -13.02 25.06
C LEU A 149 -4.09 -11.51 25.04
N ASN A 150 -3.03 -10.71 25.14
CA ASN A 150 -3.12 -9.26 25.04
C ASN A 150 -3.25 -8.83 23.57
N CYS A 151 -4.47 -8.50 23.16
CA CYS A 151 -4.79 -8.09 21.80
C CYS A 151 -5.19 -6.61 21.76
N THR A 152 -4.51 -5.83 20.92
CA THR A 152 -4.79 -4.40 20.72
C THR A 152 -5.21 -4.16 19.27
N ALA A 153 -6.37 -3.54 19.08
CA ALA A 153 -6.79 -3.00 17.79
C ALA A 153 -6.41 -1.52 17.72
N THR A 154 -5.61 -1.13 16.72
CA THR A 154 -5.17 0.25 16.53
C THR A 154 -5.74 0.78 15.22
N PRO A 155 -6.44 1.94 15.23
CA PRO A 155 -6.85 2.60 14.00
C PRO A 155 -5.62 2.89 13.14
N VAL A 156 -5.65 2.44 11.90
CA VAL A 156 -4.66 2.80 10.89
C VAL A 156 -5.31 3.76 9.90
N TYR A 157 -4.53 4.70 9.36
CA TYR A 157 -5.00 5.58 8.28
C TYR A 157 -5.16 4.86 6.93
N GLY A 158 -5.07 3.53 6.92
CA GLY A 158 -5.25 2.68 5.76
C GLY A 158 -6.71 2.61 5.33
N ARG A 159 -6.95 2.36 4.05
CA ARG A 159 -8.28 2.14 3.50
C ARG A 159 -8.29 0.90 2.63
N PHE A 160 -9.42 0.21 2.57
CA PHE A 160 -9.68 -0.70 1.46
C PHE A 160 -10.25 0.12 0.31
N ALA A 161 -9.63 0.02 -0.86
CA ALA A 161 -10.09 0.66 -2.08
C ALA A 161 -9.88 -0.26 -3.27
N ALA A 162 -10.91 -0.43 -4.08
CA ALA A 162 -10.79 -0.99 -5.41
C ALA A 162 -10.38 0.16 -6.35
N THR A 163 -9.07 0.33 -6.55
CA THR A 163 -8.56 1.30 -7.53
C THR A 163 -8.86 0.82 -8.93
N VAL A 164 -9.37 1.71 -9.77
CA VAL A 164 -9.90 1.37 -11.10
C VAL A 164 -8.93 1.81 -12.18
N ASN A 165 -8.60 0.91 -13.10
CA ASN A 165 -7.89 1.25 -14.32
C ASN A 165 -8.89 1.79 -15.36
N ILE A 166 -9.10 3.10 -15.36
CA ILE A 166 -10.10 3.76 -16.23
C ILE A 166 -9.77 3.71 -17.73
N LEU A 167 -8.63 3.13 -18.12
CA LEU A 167 -8.26 2.91 -19.53
C LEU A 167 -8.76 1.56 -20.07
N ARG A 168 -9.35 0.73 -19.20
CA ARG A 168 -9.81 -0.60 -19.58
C ARG A 168 -11.27 -0.57 -20.04
N PRO A 169 -11.61 -1.29 -21.12
CA PRO A 169 -12.98 -1.37 -21.59
C PRO A 169 -13.95 -1.83 -20.50
N GLY A 170 -15.12 -1.20 -20.45
CA GLY A 170 -16.18 -1.49 -19.48
C GLY A 170 -16.11 -0.59 -18.25
N VAL A 171 -14.91 -0.35 -17.70
CA VAL A 171 -14.71 0.54 -16.55
C VAL A 171 -14.23 1.95 -16.95
N ASP A 172 -14.03 2.19 -18.23
CA ASP A 172 -13.79 3.50 -18.85
C ASP A 172 -15.05 4.39 -18.81
N ASP A 173 -16.25 3.81 -18.91
CA ASP A 173 -17.52 4.52 -18.70
C ASP A 173 -17.73 4.86 -17.20
N LYS A 174 -17.90 6.14 -16.90
CA LYS A 174 -18.17 6.62 -15.53
C LYS A 174 -19.44 6.01 -14.93
N ARG A 175 -20.47 5.74 -15.74
CA ARG A 175 -21.75 5.20 -15.28
C ARG A 175 -21.59 3.78 -14.78
N VAL A 176 -20.76 2.96 -15.44
CA VAL A 176 -20.42 1.62 -14.97
C VAL A 176 -19.69 1.70 -13.63
N ARG A 177 -18.67 2.57 -13.50
CA ARG A 177 -17.97 2.75 -12.21
C ARG A 177 -18.90 3.19 -11.08
N GLN A 178 -19.82 4.11 -11.36
CA GLN A 178 -20.82 4.56 -10.39
C GLN A 178 -21.78 3.43 -10.02
N ALA A 179 -22.27 2.65 -10.99
CA ALA A 179 -23.12 1.49 -10.73
C ALA A 179 -22.44 0.49 -9.79
N LEU A 180 -21.20 0.13 -10.09
CA LEU A 180 -20.40 -0.78 -9.25
C LEU A 180 -20.19 -0.22 -7.84
N ALA A 181 -20.04 1.09 -7.67
CA ALA A 181 -19.90 1.73 -6.36
C ALA A 181 -21.21 1.72 -5.54
N TYR A 182 -22.37 1.95 -6.18
CA TYR A 182 -23.71 1.86 -5.58
C TYR A 182 -24.09 0.42 -5.20
N ALA A 183 -23.51 -0.58 -5.85
CA ALA A 183 -23.77 -2.00 -5.58
C ALA A 183 -23.10 -2.55 -4.31
N ILE A 184 -22.13 -1.83 -3.74
CA ILE A 184 -21.36 -2.30 -2.58
C ILE A 184 -22.11 -1.96 -1.29
N ASN A 185 -22.58 -2.99 -0.59
CA ASN A 185 -23.10 -2.85 0.76
C ASN A 185 -21.94 -2.75 1.77
N ARG A 186 -21.54 -1.52 2.09
CA ARG A 186 -20.37 -1.24 2.94
C ARG A 186 -20.59 -1.57 4.40
N GLN A 187 -21.82 -1.46 4.89
CA GLN A 187 -22.17 -1.85 6.25
C GLN A 187 -22.10 -3.37 6.41
N GLU A 188 -22.72 -4.11 5.49
CA GLU A 188 -22.62 -5.58 5.46
C GLU A 188 -21.17 -6.04 5.31
N PHE A 189 -20.39 -5.39 4.44
CA PHE A 189 -18.96 -5.69 4.31
C PHE A 189 -18.20 -5.48 5.63
N LEU A 190 -18.41 -4.35 6.32
CA LEU A 190 -17.80 -4.07 7.62
C LEU A 190 -18.20 -5.13 8.66
N ASP A 191 -19.48 -5.46 8.73
CA ASP A 191 -20.02 -6.37 9.75
C ASP A 191 -19.65 -7.84 9.50
N THR A 192 -19.51 -8.25 8.24
CA THR A 192 -19.29 -9.66 7.89
C THR A 192 -17.83 -9.97 7.62
N ILE A 193 -17.17 -9.20 6.76
CA ILE A 193 -15.79 -9.47 6.32
C ILE A 193 -14.77 -8.94 7.31
N LEU A 194 -15.04 -7.77 7.90
CA LEU A 194 -14.16 -7.15 8.88
C LEU A 194 -14.63 -7.37 10.33
N SER A 195 -15.79 -8.01 10.52
CA SER A 195 -16.47 -8.22 11.81
C SER A 195 -16.49 -6.99 12.72
N GLY A 196 -16.83 -5.84 12.13
CA GLY A 196 -16.91 -4.54 12.81
C GLY A 196 -15.56 -3.88 13.06
N MET A 197 -14.44 -4.50 12.70
CA MET A 197 -13.10 -3.92 12.84
C MET A 197 -12.80 -2.94 11.71
N GLY A 198 -13.25 -1.69 11.87
CA GLY A 198 -13.02 -0.62 10.92
C GLY A 198 -13.94 0.56 11.19
N SER A 199 -13.94 1.52 10.27
CA SER A 199 -14.87 2.64 10.29
C SER A 199 -15.33 2.94 8.87
N LEU A 200 -16.61 3.28 8.72
CA LEU A 200 -17.15 3.86 7.49
C LEU A 200 -16.96 5.38 7.43
N GLU A 201 -16.45 6.00 8.49
CA GLU A 201 -16.18 7.43 8.53
C GLU A 201 -15.11 7.80 7.50
N GLY A 202 -15.41 8.82 6.68
CA GLY A 202 -14.44 9.40 5.74
C GLY A 202 -14.08 8.52 4.54
N ILE A 203 -14.67 7.32 4.36
CA ILE A 203 -14.35 6.41 3.24
C ILE A 203 -14.67 6.98 1.86
N TRP A 204 -15.58 7.97 1.81
CA TRP A 204 -15.97 8.69 0.61
C TRP A 204 -14.91 9.71 0.19
N SER A 205 -14.12 10.18 1.14
CA SER A 205 -13.04 11.10 0.87
C SER A 205 -11.81 10.35 0.36
N VAL A 206 -11.04 11.04 -0.45
CA VAL A 206 -9.71 10.60 -0.83
C VAL A 206 -8.74 10.74 0.35
N ILE A 207 -8.97 11.74 1.19
CA ILE A 207 -8.15 12.06 2.36
C ILE A 207 -8.82 11.44 3.60
N PRO A 208 -8.13 10.61 4.40
CA PRO A 208 -8.70 10.02 5.61
C PRO A 208 -9.13 11.07 6.65
N SER A 209 -10.14 10.77 7.48
CA SER A 209 -10.75 11.75 8.41
C SER A 209 -9.80 12.32 9.47
N GLY A 210 -8.74 11.60 9.82
CA GLY A 210 -7.73 12.08 10.77
C GLY A 210 -6.53 12.78 10.12
N MET A 211 -6.59 13.12 8.84
CA MET A 211 -5.53 13.83 8.12
C MET A 211 -5.94 15.29 7.87
N TYR A 212 -4.96 16.21 7.89
CA TYR A 212 -5.17 17.58 7.44
C TYR A 212 -5.81 17.59 6.04
N GLY A 213 -6.64 18.58 5.72
CA GLY A 213 -7.30 18.66 4.40
C GLY A 213 -8.43 17.64 4.18
N TYR A 214 -8.80 16.84 5.18
CA TYR A 214 -10.04 16.06 5.13
C TYR A 214 -11.26 16.97 4.91
N TYR A 215 -12.13 16.55 4.01
CA TYR A 215 -13.40 17.19 3.72
C TYR A 215 -14.51 16.14 3.73
N PRO A 216 -15.51 16.23 4.63
CA PRO A 216 -16.56 15.23 4.78
C PRO A 216 -17.67 15.35 3.72
N ASP A 217 -17.93 16.56 3.21
CA ASP A 217 -19.08 16.85 2.34
C ASP A 217 -18.78 16.53 0.87
N VAL A 218 -18.50 15.27 0.59
CA VAL A 218 -18.19 14.77 -0.76
C VAL A 218 -19.34 13.91 -1.31
N GLN A 219 -19.35 13.70 -2.62
CA GLN A 219 -20.28 12.77 -3.25
C GLN A 219 -20.11 11.36 -2.67
N THR A 220 -21.20 10.79 -2.17
CA THR A 220 -21.25 9.42 -1.67
C THR A 220 -21.90 8.47 -2.68
N TYR A 221 -21.71 7.17 -2.46
CA TYR A 221 -22.31 6.10 -3.26
C TYR A 221 -22.94 5.07 -2.32
N GLU A 222 -23.90 5.54 -1.53
CA GLU A 222 -24.64 4.69 -0.59
C GLU A 222 -25.24 3.47 -1.28
N TYR A 223 -25.41 2.36 -0.57
CA TYR A 223 -25.87 1.12 -1.19
C TYR A 223 -27.29 1.27 -1.78
N ASP A 224 -27.38 1.17 -3.11
CA ASP A 224 -28.61 1.32 -3.89
C ASP A 224 -28.51 0.49 -5.19
N VAL A 225 -29.00 -0.75 -5.12
CA VAL A 225 -28.96 -1.69 -6.25
C VAL A 225 -29.83 -1.20 -7.42
N ALA A 226 -30.98 -0.59 -7.15
CA ALA A 226 -31.88 -0.10 -8.20
C ALA A 226 -31.22 1.01 -9.02
N LYS A 227 -30.52 1.93 -8.34
CA LYS A 227 -29.73 2.97 -9.00
C LYS A 227 -28.55 2.39 -9.77
N ALA A 228 -27.90 1.35 -9.25
CA ALA A 228 -26.83 0.66 -9.96
C ALA A 228 -27.32 0.01 -11.26
N GLU A 229 -28.45 -0.69 -11.23
CA GLU A 229 -29.09 -1.31 -12.41
C GLU A 229 -29.52 -0.26 -13.45
N ALA A 230 -30.06 0.87 -13.00
CA ALA A 230 -30.43 1.98 -13.88
C ALA A 230 -29.20 2.56 -14.60
N LEU A 231 -28.11 2.81 -13.88
CA LEU A 231 -26.85 3.31 -14.44
C LEU A 231 -26.22 2.33 -15.45
N LEU A 232 -26.27 1.02 -15.18
CA LEU A 232 -25.83 0.01 -16.15
C LEU A 232 -26.71 0.00 -17.39
N THR A 233 -28.02 0.15 -17.24
CA THR A 233 -28.96 0.22 -18.36
C THR A 233 -28.69 1.45 -19.23
N GLU A 234 -28.49 2.62 -18.61
CA GLU A 234 -28.11 3.85 -19.29
C GLU A 234 -26.76 3.72 -20.03
N ALA A 235 -25.83 2.94 -19.47
CA ALA A 235 -24.55 2.61 -20.10
C ALA A 235 -24.68 1.59 -21.25
N GLY A 236 -25.88 1.06 -21.53
CA GLY A 236 -26.10 0.05 -22.57
C GLY A 236 -25.83 -1.38 -22.11
N HIS A 237 -25.70 -1.60 -20.80
CA HIS A 237 -25.26 -2.84 -20.17
C HIS A 237 -26.29 -3.41 -19.18
N ALA A 238 -27.57 -3.33 -19.52
CA ALA A 238 -28.65 -3.85 -18.68
C ALA A 238 -28.40 -5.34 -18.31
N GLY A 239 -28.37 -5.64 -17.01
CA GLY A 239 -28.05 -6.97 -16.49
C GLY A 239 -26.65 -7.46 -16.87
N GLY A 240 -25.67 -6.56 -17.03
CA GLY A 240 -24.29 -6.86 -17.39
C GLY A 240 -24.07 -7.20 -18.87
N LYS A 241 -25.11 -7.19 -19.70
CA LYS A 241 -25.00 -7.60 -21.12
C LYS A 241 -24.01 -6.72 -21.88
N GLY A 242 -23.09 -7.37 -22.59
CA GLY A 242 -22.08 -6.69 -23.40
C GLY A 242 -20.95 -6.02 -22.60
N LEU A 243 -20.95 -6.09 -21.26
CA LEU A 243 -19.75 -5.76 -20.49
C LEU A 243 -18.72 -6.88 -20.66
N PRO A 244 -17.44 -6.54 -20.85
CA PRO A 244 -16.37 -7.52 -20.76
C PRO A 244 -16.26 -8.06 -19.33
N ALA A 245 -15.70 -9.26 -19.19
CA ALA A 245 -15.29 -9.75 -17.87
C ALA A 245 -14.24 -8.79 -17.28
N LEU A 246 -14.46 -8.40 -16.03
CA LEU A 246 -13.57 -7.52 -15.28
C LEU A 246 -12.61 -8.36 -14.44
N TYR A 247 -11.40 -7.86 -14.22
CA TYR A 247 -10.35 -8.57 -13.48
C TYR A 247 -9.94 -7.78 -12.24
N SER A 248 -10.03 -8.42 -11.08
CA SER A 248 -9.53 -7.92 -9.80
C SER A 248 -8.15 -8.53 -9.53
N LEU A 249 -7.09 -7.74 -9.76
CA LEU A 249 -5.75 -8.09 -9.31
C LEU A 249 -5.69 -7.95 -7.79
N THR A 250 -5.33 -9.03 -7.10
CA THR A 250 -5.34 -9.08 -5.64
C THR A 250 -4.20 -9.93 -5.09
N ARG A 251 -3.97 -9.82 -3.78
CA ARG A 251 -3.02 -10.63 -3.01
C ARG A 251 -3.78 -11.69 -2.19
N PRO A 252 -3.13 -12.79 -1.77
CA PRO A 252 -3.76 -13.81 -0.94
C PRO A 252 -4.57 -13.25 0.24
N ALA A 253 -3.99 -12.29 0.98
CA ALA A 253 -4.63 -11.65 2.13
C ALA A 253 -5.88 -10.82 1.82
N TYR A 254 -6.16 -10.51 0.55
CA TYR A 254 -7.30 -9.68 0.13
C TYR A 254 -8.28 -10.43 -0.79
N VAL A 255 -8.09 -11.74 -1.01
CA VAL A 255 -9.02 -12.57 -1.79
C VAL A 255 -10.46 -12.50 -1.24
N PRO A 256 -10.72 -12.60 0.08
CA PRO A 256 -12.09 -12.50 0.61
C PRO A 256 -12.78 -11.17 0.28
N ILE A 257 -12.00 -10.08 0.17
CA ILE A 257 -12.52 -8.78 -0.24
C ILE A 257 -12.91 -8.81 -1.72
N SER A 258 -12.07 -9.37 -2.60
CA SER A 258 -12.38 -9.55 -4.02
C SER A 258 -13.59 -10.45 -4.26
N GLU A 259 -13.76 -11.53 -3.49
CA GLU A 259 -14.92 -12.42 -3.53
C GLU A 259 -16.21 -11.70 -3.11
N THR A 260 -16.12 -10.84 -2.11
CA THR A 260 -17.28 -10.04 -1.69
C THR A 260 -17.71 -9.06 -2.78
N LEU A 261 -16.75 -8.40 -3.44
CA LEU A 261 -17.04 -7.56 -4.61
C LEU A 261 -17.61 -8.37 -5.77
N GLN A 262 -17.09 -9.57 -6.02
CA GLN A 262 -17.62 -10.51 -7.02
C GLN A 262 -19.08 -10.85 -6.73
N GLY A 263 -19.44 -11.10 -5.47
CA GLY A 263 -20.82 -11.34 -5.05
C GLY A 263 -21.74 -10.14 -5.29
N TYR A 264 -21.32 -8.94 -4.89
CA TYR A 264 -22.11 -7.71 -5.11
C TYR A 264 -22.34 -7.41 -6.59
N TRP A 265 -21.29 -7.50 -7.41
CA TRP A 265 -21.36 -7.16 -8.82
C TRP A 265 -22.01 -8.27 -9.66
N GLY A 266 -21.88 -9.53 -9.25
CA GLY A 266 -22.57 -10.67 -9.85
C GLY A 266 -24.09 -10.52 -9.81
N ARG A 267 -24.65 -9.88 -8.77
CA ARG A 267 -26.09 -9.56 -8.69
C ARG A 267 -26.56 -8.59 -9.77
N LEU A 268 -25.66 -7.78 -10.33
CA LEU A 268 -25.93 -6.91 -11.48
C LEU A 268 -25.69 -7.60 -12.83
N GLY A 269 -25.25 -8.87 -12.83
CA GLY A 269 -24.84 -9.61 -14.02
C GLY A 269 -23.41 -9.30 -14.49
N VAL A 270 -22.59 -8.62 -13.68
CA VAL A 270 -21.20 -8.29 -14.01
C VAL A 270 -20.29 -9.47 -13.63
N ASP A 271 -19.53 -9.99 -14.60
CA ASP A 271 -18.53 -11.05 -14.40
C ASP A 271 -17.22 -10.43 -13.86
N LEU A 272 -16.97 -10.53 -12.55
CA LEU A 272 -15.69 -10.20 -11.94
C LEU A 272 -14.86 -11.47 -11.75
N ARG A 273 -13.65 -11.50 -12.31
CA ARG A 273 -12.68 -12.59 -12.16
C ARG A 273 -11.56 -12.17 -11.23
N ILE A 274 -11.23 -13.03 -10.28
CA ILE A 274 -10.19 -12.77 -9.29
C ILE A 274 -8.86 -13.27 -9.85
N ASP A 275 -7.89 -12.37 -9.96
CA ASP A 275 -6.53 -12.65 -10.37
C ASP A 275 -5.60 -12.51 -9.16
N GLN A 276 -5.46 -13.60 -8.41
CA GLN A 276 -4.59 -13.66 -7.25
C GLN A 276 -3.14 -13.84 -7.69
N GLN A 277 -2.29 -12.89 -7.34
CA GLN A 277 -0.86 -12.90 -7.63
C GLN A 277 -0.04 -12.54 -6.39
N ASP A 278 1.24 -12.87 -6.39
CA ASP A 278 2.16 -12.41 -5.36
C ASP A 278 3.56 -12.05 -5.92
N GLY A 279 4.38 -11.44 -5.08
CA GLY A 279 5.76 -11.10 -5.38
C GLY A 279 5.92 -10.32 -6.69
N ALA A 280 6.91 -10.74 -7.49
CA ALA A 280 7.23 -10.10 -8.76
C ALA A 280 6.10 -10.20 -9.79
N ALA A 281 5.31 -11.28 -9.79
CA ALA A 281 4.23 -11.46 -10.75
C ALA A 281 3.15 -10.38 -10.60
N LEU A 282 2.74 -10.12 -9.36
CA LEU A 282 1.79 -9.05 -9.06
C LEU A 282 2.36 -7.69 -9.45
N THR A 283 3.61 -7.40 -9.08
CA THR A 283 4.27 -6.14 -9.41
C THR A 283 4.35 -5.92 -10.92
N ASN A 284 4.63 -6.97 -11.70
CA ASN A 284 4.72 -6.88 -13.16
C ASN A 284 3.35 -6.62 -13.80
N LYS A 285 2.30 -7.33 -13.38
CA LYS A 285 0.93 -7.08 -13.87
C LYS A 285 0.45 -5.69 -13.52
N TRP A 286 0.71 -5.25 -12.30
CA TRP A 286 0.36 -3.92 -11.84
C TRP A 286 1.07 -2.83 -12.67
N LYS A 287 2.38 -2.95 -12.92
CA LYS A 287 3.13 -2.03 -13.78
C LYS A 287 2.66 -2.05 -15.24
N ALA A 288 2.21 -3.20 -15.72
CA ALA A 288 1.69 -3.34 -17.08
C ALA A 288 0.26 -2.78 -17.24
N GLY A 289 -0.43 -2.46 -16.14
CA GLY A 289 -1.85 -2.12 -16.17
C GLY A 289 -2.75 -3.29 -16.55
N ASP A 290 -2.30 -4.53 -16.35
CA ASP A 290 -3.07 -5.75 -16.66
C ASP A 290 -4.05 -6.09 -15.54
N TYR A 291 -4.98 -5.17 -15.29
CA TYR A 291 -6.06 -5.28 -14.31
C TYR A 291 -7.13 -4.24 -14.60
N ASP A 292 -8.38 -4.53 -14.21
CA ASP A 292 -9.47 -3.54 -14.22
C ASP A 292 -9.62 -2.91 -12.82
N PHE A 293 -9.45 -3.74 -11.78
CA PHE A 293 -9.39 -3.32 -10.39
C PHE A 293 -8.13 -3.83 -9.70
N TYR A 294 -7.56 -3.01 -8.83
CA TYR A 294 -6.50 -3.42 -7.92
C TYR A 294 -6.88 -3.02 -6.49
N LEU A 295 -6.90 -4.00 -5.58
CA LEU A 295 -7.23 -3.77 -4.17
C LEU A 295 -6.03 -3.15 -3.45
N LEU A 296 -5.99 -1.82 -3.42
CA LEU A 296 -4.99 -1.05 -2.70
C LEU A 296 -5.56 0.30 -2.28
N GLY A 297 -5.45 0.62 -0.99
CA GLY A 297 -5.74 1.95 -0.47
C GLY A 297 -4.55 2.50 0.30
N PRO A 298 -3.55 3.04 -0.40
CA PRO A 298 -2.33 3.48 0.25
C PRO A 298 -2.60 4.78 1.02
N THR A 299 -2.04 4.86 2.21
CA THR A 299 -1.89 6.12 2.94
C THR A 299 -0.53 6.71 2.62
N ARG A 300 -0.48 8.03 2.44
CA ARG A 300 0.77 8.78 2.29
C ARG A 300 0.98 9.72 3.48
N PRO A 301 2.23 10.14 3.74
CA PRO A 301 2.54 11.02 4.88
C PRO A 301 1.85 12.40 4.85
N SER A 302 1.40 12.84 3.68
CA SER A 302 0.85 14.17 3.44
C SER A 302 -0.29 14.17 2.42
N VAL A 303 -1.11 15.21 2.45
CA VAL A 303 -2.27 15.38 1.54
C VAL A 303 -1.82 15.52 0.11
N ASP A 304 -0.77 16.30 -0.14
CA ASP A 304 -0.27 16.52 -1.50
C ASP A 304 0.27 15.20 -2.07
N GLN A 305 0.99 14.39 -1.29
CA GLN A 305 1.33 13.01 -1.69
C GLN A 305 0.11 12.11 -1.92
N MET A 306 -0.95 12.20 -1.11
CA MET A 306 -2.21 11.46 -1.36
C MET A 306 -2.85 11.87 -2.68
N LEU A 307 -2.94 13.16 -2.98
CA LEU A 307 -3.57 13.68 -4.19
C LEU A 307 -2.71 13.45 -5.43
N LEU A 308 -1.38 13.62 -5.33
CA LEU A 308 -0.43 13.25 -6.36
C LEU A 308 -0.51 11.75 -6.65
N TYR A 309 -0.60 10.90 -5.61
CA TYR A 309 -0.80 9.46 -5.79
C TYR A 309 -2.04 9.15 -6.58
N ILE A 310 -3.13 9.90 -6.45
CA ILE A 310 -4.44 9.51 -7.00
C ILE A 310 -4.73 10.19 -8.33
N TYR A 311 -4.28 11.43 -8.53
CA TYR A 311 -4.73 12.27 -9.64
C TYR A 311 -3.61 12.81 -10.52
N SER A 312 -2.34 12.68 -10.14
CA SER A 312 -1.25 13.15 -11.00
C SER A 312 -1.10 12.23 -12.21
N THR A 313 -1.05 12.80 -13.42
CA THR A 313 -0.68 12.09 -14.65
C THR A 313 0.77 11.65 -14.66
N ASN A 314 1.60 12.29 -13.82
CA ASN A 314 3.03 12.04 -13.68
C ASN A 314 3.33 11.38 -12.32
N ALA A 315 2.34 10.77 -11.67
CA ALA A 315 2.63 10.05 -10.44
C ALA A 315 3.65 8.94 -10.78
N PRO A 316 4.66 8.75 -9.94
CA PRO A 316 5.62 7.68 -10.13
C PRO A 316 4.93 6.32 -10.23
N TYR A 317 5.51 5.33 -10.92
CA TYR A 317 4.82 4.05 -11.18
C TYR A 317 4.44 3.26 -9.91
N TRP A 318 5.07 3.60 -8.78
CA TRP A 318 4.75 3.03 -7.47
C TRP A 318 3.67 3.81 -6.70
N LEU A 319 3.32 4.99 -7.20
CA LEU A 319 2.14 5.76 -6.82
C LEU A 319 0.95 5.51 -7.78
N HIS A 320 1.20 5.14 -9.03
CA HIS A 320 0.18 4.66 -9.96
C HIS A 320 0.76 3.58 -10.84
N GLY A 321 0.09 2.42 -10.98
CA GLY A 321 0.50 1.39 -11.94
C GLY A 321 0.48 1.84 -13.41
N LEU A 322 0.11 3.10 -13.70
CA LEU A 322 -0.03 3.65 -15.04
C LEU A 322 0.45 5.11 -15.10
N ARG A 323 1.58 5.31 -15.77
CA ARG A 323 1.98 6.60 -16.32
C ARG A 323 1.20 6.83 -17.63
N ARG A 324 0.60 8.02 -17.79
CA ARG A 324 -0.11 8.36 -19.04
C ARG A 324 0.88 8.61 -20.20
N ASP A 325 2.11 8.95 -19.85
CA ASP A 325 3.24 9.35 -20.68
C ASP A 325 4.07 8.17 -21.24
N ASP A 326 3.88 6.95 -20.72
CA ASP A 326 4.60 5.75 -21.22
C ASP A 326 3.96 5.15 -22.48
N ARG A 327 2.86 5.72 -22.98
CA ARG A 327 2.37 5.52 -24.34
C ARG A 327 2.36 6.89 -25.00
N GLY A 328 3.07 7.01 -26.12
CA GLY A 328 3.32 8.26 -26.83
C GLY A 328 2.07 9.10 -27.08
N PRO A 329 2.25 10.35 -27.55
CA PRO A 329 1.17 11.30 -27.67
C PRO A 329 0.22 10.87 -28.78
N GLU A 330 -0.85 10.14 -28.46
CA GLU A 330 -2.06 9.97 -29.30
C GLU A 330 -3.08 9.07 -28.58
N GLY A 331 -4.29 9.61 -28.33
CA GLY A 331 -5.44 8.87 -27.78
C GLY A 331 -6.33 9.72 -26.89
#